data_AF-A0A9P8V953-F1
#
_entry.id   AF-A0A9P8V953-F1
#
_cell.length_a   1.000
_cell.length_b   1.000
_cell.length_c   1.000
_cell.angle_alpha   90.00
_cell.angle_beta   90.00
_cell.angle_gamma   90.00
#
_symmetry.space_group_name_H-M   'P 1'
#
loop_
_entity.id
_entity.type
_entity.pdbx_description
1 polymer ?
#
loop_
_entity_poly.entity_id
_entity_poly.type
_entity_poly.pdbx_seq_one_letter_code
_entity_poly.pdbx_strand_id
1 'polypeptide(L)'
;MTRGVFLGKRKTHLSTQVDDVQLPTDMYYPAGKVFKTRVADMTGHVTWMADLNKRLPAGSAFKLELAHNGNGDIDAANTATNTVCKPMYPVYTDDQVDTPLEFQKPLGTGTDRWPAEFVTYPWSLQCAQRDAFAKWFSTLANTDAYMHLSHTFTHYELNNATYKDAKREIEFNQKWMNQIGIDKAKQFSASSLVPPAITGLHNGDVIKAWMDSGLTNVVGDNTRAPLKSTVSKYHPLITNVKDNGWAGLTIIPRFATTIYYNCDTPECTTKEWIDTSGGKGTFTDLLNLARADNTRYLFALQADPYMFHQANMRQSDMPSITVGSKTGKMSLIMAWTETIAQEMTRLTAWPIISLPQKDIATYFLARQTLDTCRPTLAYGYSADGKTITSVTVG
;
A
#
# COMPACT_ATOMS: atom_id res chain seq x y z
N MET A 1 24.74 24.27 13.22
CA MET A 1 24.57 23.42 14.41
C MET A 1 25.46 22.18 14.35
N THR A 2 25.26 21.18 13.48
CA THR A 2 26.03 19.91 13.51
C THR A 2 27.24 19.82 12.57
N ARG A 3 27.49 20.85 11.74
CA ARG A 3 28.57 20.85 10.71
C ARG A 3 28.54 19.64 9.75
N GLY A 4 27.37 19.01 9.59
CA GLY A 4 27.21 17.85 8.70
C GLY A 4 27.61 16.51 9.31
N VAL A 5 28.13 16.48 10.55
CA VAL A 5 28.50 15.25 11.26
C VAL A 5 27.56 15.10 12.44
N PHE A 6 26.74 14.07 12.48
CA PHE A 6 25.76 13.84 13.54
C PHE A 6 25.37 12.37 13.59
N LEU A 7 24.83 11.95 14.73
CA LEU A 7 24.26 10.62 14.89
C LEU A 7 22.83 10.65 14.36
N GLY A 8 22.65 10.17 13.14
CA GLY A 8 21.35 10.12 12.52
C GLY A 8 21.41 9.69 11.07
N LYS A 9 20.26 9.76 10.41
CA LYS A 9 20.08 9.33 9.03
C LYS A 9 19.07 10.24 8.35
N ARG A 10 19.38 10.65 7.12
CA ARG A 10 18.45 11.37 6.24
C ARG A 10 18.15 10.49 5.05
N LYS A 11 16.92 9.95 4.98
CA LYS A 11 16.41 9.23 3.81
C LYS A 11 15.00 9.68 3.52
N THR A 12 14.70 9.88 2.25
CA THR A 12 13.38 10.23 1.75
C THR A 12 12.77 8.99 1.14
N HIS A 13 11.70 8.50 1.75
CA HIS A 13 10.96 7.34 1.26
C HIS A 13 9.62 7.79 0.67
N LEU A 14 9.43 7.54 -0.62
CA LEU A 14 8.17 7.75 -1.32
C LEU A 14 7.68 6.39 -1.81
N SER A 15 7.04 5.66 -0.90
CA SER A 15 6.44 4.36 -1.20
C SER A 15 4.95 4.54 -1.41
N THR A 16 4.45 4.19 -2.59
CA THR A 16 3.04 4.32 -2.96
C THR A 16 2.47 2.92 -3.18
N GLN A 17 1.52 2.55 -2.33
CA GLN A 17 0.85 1.26 -2.37
C GLN A 17 -0.47 1.40 -3.11
N VAL A 18 -0.74 0.45 -4.01
CA VAL A 18 -1.96 0.37 -4.79
C VAL A 18 -2.74 -0.85 -4.31
N ASP A 19 -3.82 -0.58 -3.62
CA ASP A 19 -4.77 -1.55 -3.10
C ASP A 19 -5.72 -2.02 -4.23
N ASP A 20 -6.51 -3.05 -3.94
CA ASP A 20 -7.57 -3.61 -4.80
C ASP A 20 -7.13 -4.16 -6.16
N VAL A 21 -5.84 -4.46 -6.36
CA VAL A 21 -5.39 -4.98 -7.65
C VAL A 21 -6.10 -6.32 -7.90
N GLN A 22 -6.57 -6.51 -9.14
CA GLN A 22 -7.49 -7.55 -9.64
C GLN A 22 -8.99 -7.29 -9.42
N LEU A 23 -9.40 -6.42 -8.49
CA LEU A 23 -10.82 -6.13 -8.27
C LEU A 23 -11.36 -5.08 -9.25
N PRO A 24 -12.66 -5.19 -9.64
CA PRO A 24 -13.42 -4.05 -10.10
C PRO A 24 -13.82 -3.15 -8.91
N THR A 25 -13.85 -1.84 -9.13
CA THR A 25 -14.29 -0.86 -8.12
C THR A 25 -15.41 -0.01 -8.70
N ASP A 26 -16.48 0.22 -7.92
CA ASP A 26 -17.51 1.20 -8.23
C ASP A 26 -16.98 2.62 -8.12
N MET A 27 -17.25 3.44 -9.12
CA MET A 27 -16.77 4.82 -9.17
C MET A 27 -17.72 5.74 -8.41
N TYR A 28 -17.15 6.63 -7.59
CA TYR A 28 -17.89 7.72 -6.97
C TYR A 28 -18.58 8.59 -8.03
N TYR A 29 -17.85 8.88 -9.11
CA TYR A 29 -18.38 9.65 -10.22
C TYR A 29 -17.78 9.21 -11.58
N PRO A 30 -18.61 9.03 -12.63
CA PRO A 30 -20.08 9.00 -12.57
C PRO A 30 -20.58 7.75 -11.82
N ALA A 31 -21.62 7.92 -11.00
CA ALA A 31 -22.20 6.82 -10.22
C ALA A 31 -22.71 5.69 -11.12
N GLY A 32 -22.59 4.44 -10.64
CA GLY A 32 -22.99 3.24 -11.39
C GLY A 32 -21.98 2.80 -12.46
N LYS A 33 -20.87 3.52 -12.61
CA LYS A 33 -19.75 3.08 -13.45
C LYS A 33 -18.79 2.23 -12.61
N VAL A 34 -18.36 1.11 -13.17
CA VAL A 34 -17.35 0.23 -12.60
C VAL A 34 -16.06 0.34 -13.42
N PHE A 35 -14.90 0.31 -12.75
CA PHE A 35 -13.61 0.25 -13.42
C PHE A 35 -12.71 -0.84 -12.83
N LYS A 36 -12.02 -1.58 -13.71
CA LYS A 36 -10.92 -2.50 -13.38
C LYS A 36 -9.70 -2.13 -14.22
N THR A 37 -8.55 -2.04 -13.59
CA THR A 37 -7.27 -1.72 -14.24
C THR A 37 -6.95 -2.72 -15.35
N ARG A 38 -6.36 -2.23 -16.44
CA ARG A 38 -6.06 -3.03 -17.63
C ARG A 38 -4.55 -3.20 -17.82
N VAL A 39 -4.16 -4.19 -18.62
CA VAL A 39 -2.76 -4.42 -19.02
C VAL A 39 -2.11 -3.17 -19.66
N ALA A 40 -2.88 -2.43 -20.47
CA ALA A 40 -2.39 -1.21 -21.09
C ALA A 40 -2.07 -0.12 -20.06
N ASP A 41 -2.85 -0.02 -18.98
CA ASP A 41 -2.59 0.91 -17.88
C ASP A 41 -1.29 0.53 -17.16
N MET A 42 -1.08 -0.75 -16.85
CA MET A 42 0.16 -1.24 -16.23
C MET A 42 1.39 -0.97 -17.10
N THR A 43 1.28 -1.19 -18.41
CA THR A 43 2.39 -0.95 -19.36
C THR A 43 2.74 0.54 -19.44
N GLY A 44 1.72 1.40 -19.39
CA GLY A 44 1.92 2.86 -19.28
C GLY A 44 2.66 3.25 -18.01
N HIS A 45 2.33 2.65 -16.87
CA HIS A 45 3.00 2.89 -15.59
C HIS A 45 4.45 2.41 -15.57
N VAL A 46 4.79 1.26 -16.19
CA VAL A 46 6.18 0.82 -16.33
C VAL A 46 7.00 1.85 -17.11
N THR A 47 6.46 2.34 -18.22
CA THR A 47 7.13 3.37 -19.05
C THR A 47 7.33 4.67 -18.28
N TRP A 48 6.28 5.12 -17.58
CA TRP A 48 6.33 6.33 -16.77
C TRP A 48 7.31 6.23 -15.60
N MET A 49 7.32 5.13 -14.84
CA MET A 49 8.28 4.93 -13.74
C MET A 49 9.72 4.98 -14.25
N ALA A 50 10.00 4.40 -15.42
CA ALA A 50 11.31 4.46 -16.05
C ALA A 50 11.71 5.91 -16.45
N ASP A 51 10.78 6.71 -16.98
CA ASP A 51 11.02 8.14 -17.26
C ASP A 51 11.22 8.95 -15.98
N LEU A 52 10.39 8.74 -14.96
CA LEU A 52 10.49 9.44 -13.68
C LEU A 52 11.85 9.21 -13.02
N ASN A 53 12.29 7.95 -12.95
CA ASN A 53 13.58 7.60 -12.35
C ASN A 53 14.79 8.27 -13.03
N LYS A 54 14.73 8.54 -14.34
CA LYS A 54 15.79 9.28 -15.05
C LYS A 54 15.89 10.76 -14.65
N ARG A 55 14.81 11.31 -14.09
CA ARG A 55 14.71 12.73 -13.72
C ARG A 55 14.90 12.99 -12.24
N LEU A 56 14.72 11.96 -11.41
CA LEU A 56 14.96 12.07 -9.98
C LEU A 56 16.47 12.23 -9.69
N PRO A 57 16.85 12.81 -8.53
CA PRO A 57 18.25 12.99 -8.16
C PRO A 57 19.01 11.66 -8.13
N ALA A 58 20.32 11.71 -8.38
CA ALA A 58 21.17 10.51 -8.42
C ALA A 58 21.01 9.65 -7.16
N GLY A 59 20.86 8.33 -7.34
CA GLY A 59 20.59 7.38 -6.26
C GLY A 59 19.11 7.19 -5.91
N SER A 60 18.19 7.84 -6.63
CA SER A 60 16.75 7.60 -6.51
C SER A 60 16.34 6.28 -7.17
N ALA A 61 15.28 5.69 -6.64
CA ALA A 61 14.66 4.48 -7.17
C ALA A 61 13.18 4.46 -6.76
N PHE A 62 12.32 5.04 -7.58
CA PHE A 62 10.88 5.03 -7.40
C PHE A 62 10.25 3.80 -8.06
N LYS A 63 9.34 3.13 -7.34
CA LYS A 63 8.55 2.01 -7.85
C LYS A 63 7.23 1.91 -7.10
N LEU A 64 6.14 1.58 -7.83
CA LEU A 64 4.84 1.30 -7.24
C LEU A 64 4.82 -0.10 -6.57
N GLU A 65 4.13 -0.22 -5.45
CA GLU A 65 3.84 -1.50 -4.79
C GLU A 65 2.37 -1.87 -4.96
N LEU A 66 2.08 -3.09 -5.42
CA LEU A 66 0.76 -3.58 -5.77
C LEU A 66 0.28 -4.60 -4.73
N ALA A 67 -0.88 -4.34 -4.13
CA ALA A 67 -1.53 -5.23 -3.17
C ALA A 67 -2.69 -5.97 -3.85
N HIS A 68 -2.62 -7.29 -3.87
CA HIS A 68 -3.42 -8.12 -4.77
C HIS A 68 -4.58 -8.85 -4.09
N ASN A 69 -5.69 -9.02 -4.83
CA ASN A 69 -6.87 -9.79 -4.44
C ASN A 69 -7.19 -10.89 -5.46
N GLY A 70 -6.73 -12.11 -5.19
CA GLY A 70 -6.84 -13.21 -6.15
C GLY A 70 -8.27 -13.58 -6.55
N ASN A 71 -9.28 -13.31 -5.72
CA ASN A 71 -10.67 -13.60 -6.07
C ASN A 71 -11.16 -12.76 -7.26
N GLY A 72 -10.65 -11.54 -7.44
CA GLY A 72 -10.97 -10.68 -8.59
C GLY A 72 -10.43 -11.19 -9.92
N ASP A 73 -9.37 -12.00 -9.90
CA ASP A 73 -8.93 -12.79 -11.06
C ASP A 73 -9.94 -13.90 -11.33
N ILE A 74 -10.25 -14.72 -10.33
CA ILE A 74 -11.17 -15.84 -10.47
C ILE A 74 -12.55 -15.39 -10.96
N ASP A 75 -13.06 -14.26 -10.48
CA ASP A 75 -14.31 -13.67 -10.94
C ASP A 75 -14.23 -13.30 -12.43
N ALA A 76 -13.17 -12.58 -12.84
CA ALA A 76 -12.98 -12.20 -14.24
C ALA A 76 -12.71 -13.39 -15.19
N ALA A 77 -12.08 -14.45 -14.69
CA ALA A 77 -11.83 -15.69 -15.43
C ALA A 77 -13.12 -16.52 -15.64
N ASN A 78 -14.10 -16.37 -14.75
CA ASN A 78 -15.38 -17.08 -14.77
C ASN A 78 -16.40 -16.39 -15.68
N THR A 79 -16.38 -16.74 -16.97
CA THR A 79 -17.41 -16.32 -17.94
C THR A 79 -18.52 -17.37 -18.08
N ALA A 80 -19.70 -16.98 -18.59
CA ALA A 80 -20.87 -17.87 -18.74
C ALA A 80 -20.62 -19.15 -19.57
N THR A 81 -19.56 -19.19 -20.38
CA THR A 81 -19.18 -20.34 -21.22
C THR A 81 -18.01 -21.15 -20.65
N ASN A 82 -17.62 -20.91 -19.40
CA ASN A 82 -16.42 -21.49 -18.81
C ASN A 82 -16.60 -22.98 -18.49
N THR A 83 -15.66 -23.84 -18.90
CA THR A 83 -15.59 -25.24 -18.44
C THR A 83 -14.30 -25.56 -17.69
N VAL A 84 -13.37 -24.60 -17.61
CA VAL A 84 -12.01 -24.75 -17.11
C VAL A 84 -11.90 -24.46 -15.62
N CYS A 85 -12.58 -23.42 -15.13
CA CYS A 85 -12.58 -23.13 -13.69
C CYS A 85 -13.47 -24.13 -12.94
N LYS A 86 -12.94 -24.67 -11.85
CA LYS A 86 -13.64 -25.60 -10.96
C LYS A 86 -13.40 -25.15 -9.51
N PRO A 87 -14.43 -24.69 -8.79
CA PRO A 87 -15.80 -24.41 -9.26
C PRO A 87 -15.86 -23.27 -10.29
N MET A 88 -17.00 -23.16 -10.99
CA MET A 88 -17.26 -22.15 -12.03
C MET A 88 -17.79 -20.82 -11.47
N TYR A 89 -17.35 -20.46 -10.28
CA TYR A 89 -17.67 -19.22 -9.60
C TYR A 89 -16.50 -18.83 -8.69
N PRO A 90 -16.29 -17.54 -8.39
CA PRO A 90 -15.37 -17.09 -7.36
C PRO A 90 -15.94 -17.37 -5.96
N VAL A 91 -15.17 -17.07 -4.91
CA VAL A 91 -15.75 -17.04 -3.55
C VAL A 91 -16.69 -15.84 -3.47
N TYR A 92 -17.94 -16.11 -3.12
CA TYR A 92 -18.88 -15.09 -2.66
C TYR A 92 -19.02 -15.24 -1.15
N THR A 93 -18.78 -14.15 -0.43
CA THR A 93 -19.07 -14.03 1.01
C THR A 93 -20.41 -13.32 1.15
N ASP A 94 -21.22 -13.75 2.12
CA ASP A 94 -22.45 -13.02 2.44
C ASP A 94 -22.09 -11.62 2.98
N ASP A 95 -22.91 -10.62 2.63
CA ASP A 95 -22.78 -9.28 3.18
C ASP A 95 -22.75 -9.30 4.71
N GLN A 96 -21.88 -8.48 5.27
CA GLN A 96 -21.88 -8.20 6.70
C GLN A 96 -22.25 -6.75 6.95
N VAL A 97 -22.90 -6.51 8.08
CA VAL A 97 -23.18 -5.15 8.54
C VAL A 97 -21.85 -4.52 8.96
N ASP A 98 -21.53 -3.37 8.36
CA ASP A 98 -20.36 -2.59 8.74
C ASP A 98 -20.37 -2.30 10.24
N THR A 99 -19.25 -2.57 10.89
CA THR A 99 -19.06 -2.23 12.29
C THR A 99 -18.70 -0.74 12.41
N PRO A 100 -18.94 -0.11 13.58
CA PRO A 100 -18.30 1.16 13.88
C PRO A 100 -16.78 1.10 13.69
N LEU A 101 -16.16 2.22 13.35
CA LEU A 101 -14.71 2.32 13.28
C LEU A 101 -14.11 1.99 14.65
N GLU A 102 -13.00 1.25 14.66
CA GLU A 102 -12.31 0.76 15.87
C GLU A 102 -13.11 -0.26 16.70
N PHE A 103 -14.11 -0.91 16.11
CA PHE A 103 -14.81 -2.03 16.76
C PHE A 103 -13.84 -3.15 17.15
N GLN A 104 -13.75 -3.40 18.45
CA GLN A 104 -12.99 -4.52 19.00
C GLN A 104 -13.90 -5.75 19.17
N LYS A 105 -13.70 -6.75 18.32
CA LYS A 105 -14.50 -7.97 18.36
C LYS A 105 -14.26 -8.76 19.66
N PRO A 106 -15.32 -9.20 20.37
CA PRO A 106 -15.17 -10.23 21.40
C PRO A 106 -14.52 -11.49 20.82
N LEU A 107 -13.50 -12.02 21.49
CA LEU A 107 -12.76 -13.20 20.98
C LEU A 107 -13.66 -14.44 20.93
N GLY A 108 -13.51 -15.25 19.89
CA GLY A 108 -14.28 -16.47 19.69
C GLY A 108 -15.70 -16.27 19.18
N THR A 109 -16.14 -15.03 18.95
CA THR A 109 -17.45 -14.72 18.36
C THR A 109 -17.35 -14.47 16.85
N GLY A 110 -18.50 -14.27 16.21
CA GLY A 110 -18.64 -14.09 14.76
C GLY A 110 -19.21 -15.34 14.10
N THR A 111 -19.52 -15.22 12.81
CA THR A 111 -20.07 -16.31 12.00
C THR A 111 -19.25 -16.43 10.73
N ASP A 112 -18.82 -17.65 10.38
CA ASP A 112 -18.14 -17.90 9.12
C ASP A 112 -19.03 -17.44 7.94
N ARG A 113 -18.50 -16.56 7.09
CA ARG A 113 -19.13 -16.08 5.85
C ARG A 113 -18.58 -16.75 4.61
N TRP A 114 -17.39 -17.35 4.70
CA TRP A 114 -16.87 -18.15 3.60
C TRP A 114 -17.69 -19.45 3.45
N PRO A 115 -18.13 -19.80 2.23
CA PRO A 115 -18.78 -21.08 1.96
C PRO A 115 -17.93 -22.26 2.48
N ALA A 116 -18.60 -23.21 3.14
CA ALA A 116 -17.91 -24.29 3.84
C ALA A 116 -17.05 -25.18 2.92
N GLU A 117 -17.40 -25.24 1.63
CA GLU A 117 -16.70 -26.02 0.60
C GLU A 117 -15.27 -25.53 0.31
N PHE A 118 -14.97 -24.24 0.53
CA PHE A 118 -13.66 -23.68 0.31
C PHE A 118 -12.73 -23.98 1.49
N VAL A 119 -12.23 -25.22 1.53
CA VAL A 119 -11.21 -25.67 2.50
C VAL A 119 -9.80 -25.42 1.95
N THR A 120 -9.62 -25.55 0.64
CA THR A 120 -8.36 -25.29 -0.07
C THR A 120 -8.64 -24.53 -1.35
N TYR A 121 -7.69 -23.74 -1.84
CA TYR A 121 -7.77 -23.05 -3.13
C TYR A 121 -7.88 -24.08 -4.29
N PRO A 122 -9.04 -24.16 -4.99
CA PRO A 122 -9.32 -25.23 -5.95
C PRO A 122 -9.02 -24.90 -7.42
N TRP A 123 -8.87 -23.61 -7.77
CA TRP A 123 -8.76 -23.19 -9.17
C TRP A 123 -7.40 -23.55 -9.78
N SER A 124 -7.41 -23.98 -11.05
CA SER A 124 -6.20 -24.33 -11.79
C SER A 124 -5.51 -23.09 -12.35
N LEU A 125 -4.22 -23.21 -12.69
CA LEU A 125 -3.48 -22.14 -13.36
C LEU A 125 -4.13 -21.80 -14.71
N GLN A 126 -4.65 -22.80 -15.41
CA GLN A 126 -5.35 -22.61 -16.68
C GLN A 126 -6.63 -21.78 -16.50
N CYS A 127 -7.32 -21.92 -15.36
CA CYS A 127 -8.46 -21.07 -15.00
C CYS A 127 -7.98 -19.63 -14.75
N ALA A 128 -7.04 -19.43 -13.84
CA ALA A 128 -6.54 -18.11 -13.44
C ALA A 128 -5.94 -17.33 -14.63
N GLN A 129 -5.27 -18.01 -15.58
CA GLN A 129 -4.73 -17.36 -16.77
C GLN A 129 -5.75 -17.00 -17.86
N ARG A 130 -7.06 -17.22 -17.62
CA ARG A 130 -8.12 -16.72 -18.51
C ARG A 130 -8.29 -15.21 -18.38
N ASP A 131 -8.10 -14.63 -17.19
CA ASP A 131 -8.02 -13.18 -17.05
C ASP A 131 -6.70 -12.70 -17.66
N ALA A 132 -6.79 -11.95 -18.76
CA ALA A 132 -5.62 -11.39 -19.43
C ALA A 132 -4.81 -10.47 -18.49
N PHE A 133 -5.47 -9.83 -17.52
CA PHE A 133 -4.80 -8.99 -16.53
C PHE A 133 -3.99 -9.82 -15.53
N ALA A 134 -4.57 -10.87 -14.93
CA ALA A 134 -3.84 -11.77 -14.05
C ALA A 134 -2.69 -12.49 -14.78
N LYS A 135 -2.95 -12.99 -15.98
CA LYS A 135 -1.95 -13.63 -16.85
C LYS A 135 -0.75 -12.73 -17.15
N TRP A 136 -0.93 -11.41 -17.22
CA TRP A 136 0.16 -10.47 -17.43
C TRP A 136 1.25 -10.58 -16.35
N PHE A 137 0.87 -10.91 -15.12
CA PHE A 137 1.79 -11.14 -14.01
C PHE A 137 2.48 -12.53 -14.04
N SER A 138 2.12 -13.44 -14.95
CA SER A 138 2.87 -14.69 -15.15
C SER A 138 4.18 -14.50 -15.92
N THR A 139 4.54 -13.26 -16.27
CA THR A 139 5.81 -12.91 -16.91
C THR A 139 6.73 -12.21 -15.93
N LEU A 140 7.91 -12.77 -15.67
CA LEU A 140 8.85 -12.27 -14.65
C LEU A 140 9.26 -10.80 -14.88
N ALA A 141 9.43 -10.38 -16.13
CA ALA A 141 9.76 -8.98 -16.45
C ALA A 141 8.64 -8.00 -16.02
N ASN A 142 7.38 -8.44 -16.05
CA ASN A 142 6.23 -7.64 -15.66
C ASN A 142 6.13 -7.54 -14.13
N THR A 143 6.31 -8.66 -13.42
CA THR A 143 6.35 -8.64 -11.94
C THR A 143 7.57 -7.88 -11.42
N ASP A 144 8.75 -8.03 -12.02
CA ASP A 144 9.94 -7.31 -11.57
C ASP A 144 9.86 -5.79 -11.79
N ALA A 145 8.93 -5.31 -12.62
CA ALA A 145 8.67 -3.90 -12.80
C ALA A 145 7.95 -3.25 -11.59
N TYR A 146 7.33 -4.05 -10.71
CA TYR A 146 6.57 -3.62 -9.54
C TYR A 146 7.11 -4.25 -8.25
N MET A 147 6.62 -3.76 -7.11
CA MET A 147 6.71 -4.45 -5.82
C MET A 147 5.35 -5.07 -5.51
N HIS A 148 5.30 -6.12 -4.69
CA HIS A 148 4.09 -6.93 -4.54
C HIS A 148 3.85 -7.38 -3.10
N LEU A 149 2.58 -7.40 -2.69
CA LEU A 149 2.13 -8.00 -1.43
C LEU A 149 0.66 -8.45 -1.51
N SER A 150 0.19 -9.11 -0.46
CA SER A 150 -1.19 -9.56 -0.33
C SER A 150 -2.12 -8.40 0.06
N HIS A 151 -3.35 -8.41 -0.45
CA HIS A 151 -4.46 -7.59 0.04
C HIS A 151 -5.67 -8.43 0.49
N THR A 152 -5.44 -9.66 0.97
CA THR A 152 -6.45 -10.72 1.16
C THR A 152 -7.00 -11.28 -0.15
N PHE A 153 -7.77 -12.36 -0.10
CA PHE A 153 -8.21 -13.05 -1.32
C PHE A 153 -9.45 -12.37 -1.90
N THR A 154 -10.49 -12.17 -1.08
CA THR A 154 -11.81 -11.67 -1.53
C THR A 154 -12.05 -10.20 -1.19
N HIS A 155 -11.16 -9.58 -0.40
CA HIS A 155 -11.40 -8.26 0.20
C HIS A 155 -12.61 -8.27 1.17
N TYR A 156 -12.83 -9.40 1.84
CA TYR A 156 -13.81 -9.48 2.93
C TYR A 156 -13.39 -8.58 4.09
N GLU A 157 -14.31 -7.74 4.60
CA GLU A 157 -14.09 -6.89 5.76
C GLU A 157 -13.87 -7.76 7.03
N LEU A 158 -12.95 -7.37 7.91
CA LEU A 158 -12.43 -8.27 8.95
C LEU A 158 -12.68 -7.80 10.39
N ASN A 159 -13.39 -6.69 10.63
CA ASN A 159 -13.63 -6.22 12.00
C ASN A 159 -14.47 -7.23 12.80
N ASN A 160 -15.45 -7.90 12.19
CA ASN A 160 -16.27 -8.92 12.86
C ASN A 160 -16.09 -10.35 12.33
N ALA A 161 -15.09 -10.57 11.47
CA ALA A 161 -14.80 -11.88 10.88
C ALA A 161 -14.31 -12.91 11.90
N THR A 162 -14.49 -14.19 11.59
CA THR A 162 -13.94 -15.30 12.38
C THR A 162 -12.46 -15.55 12.07
N TYR A 163 -11.78 -16.27 12.95
CA TYR A 163 -10.42 -16.76 12.69
C TYR A 163 -10.35 -17.54 11.37
N LYS A 164 -11.36 -18.37 11.09
CA LYS A 164 -11.36 -19.29 9.96
C LYS A 164 -11.51 -18.56 8.63
N ASP A 165 -12.37 -17.55 8.55
CA ASP A 165 -12.49 -16.71 7.36
C ASP A 165 -11.20 -15.93 7.12
N ALA A 166 -10.66 -15.27 8.13
CA ALA A 166 -9.42 -14.53 8.00
C ALA A 166 -8.23 -15.41 7.62
N LYS A 167 -8.18 -16.65 8.11
CA LYS A 167 -7.15 -17.60 7.71
C LYS A 167 -7.25 -17.96 6.22
N ARG A 168 -8.48 -18.22 5.73
CA ARG A 168 -8.76 -18.49 4.31
C ARG A 168 -8.41 -17.30 3.42
N GLU A 169 -8.77 -16.09 3.84
CA GLU A 169 -8.41 -14.84 3.15
C GLU A 169 -6.90 -14.74 2.87
N ILE A 170 -6.06 -15.17 3.81
CA ILE A 170 -4.61 -15.13 3.64
C ILE A 170 -4.11 -16.32 2.83
N GLU A 171 -4.47 -17.54 3.22
CA GLU A 171 -3.92 -18.76 2.62
C GLU A 171 -4.34 -18.91 1.15
N PHE A 172 -5.58 -18.56 0.79
CA PHE A 172 -6.04 -18.62 -0.60
C PHE A 172 -5.29 -17.60 -1.46
N ASN A 173 -5.05 -16.39 -0.95
CA ASN A 173 -4.33 -15.38 -1.71
C ASN A 173 -2.85 -15.73 -1.87
N GLN A 174 -2.22 -16.33 -0.85
CA GLN A 174 -0.87 -16.87 -0.95
C GLN A 174 -0.78 -17.97 -2.02
N LYS A 175 -1.75 -18.90 -2.06
CA LYS A 175 -1.81 -19.96 -3.07
C LYS A 175 -2.01 -19.41 -4.49
N TRP A 176 -2.91 -18.44 -4.65
CA TRP A 176 -3.14 -17.78 -5.94
C TRP A 176 -1.89 -17.03 -6.43
N MET A 177 -1.26 -16.19 -5.59
CA MET A 177 -0.04 -15.45 -5.97
C MET A 177 1.11 -16.40 -6.33
N ASN A 178 1.24 -17.51 -5.59
CA ASN A 178 2.22 -18.55 -5.90
C ASN A 178 1.93 -19.23 -7.25
N GLN A 179 0.66 -19.55 -7.53
CA GLN A 179 0.24 -20.16 -8.78
C GLN A 179 0.51 -19.25 -9.99
N ILE A 180 0.17 -17.95 -9.89
CA ILE A 180 0.42 -16.97 -10.98
C ILE A 180 1.91 -16.68 -11.18
N GLY A 181 2.71 -16.77 -10.11
CA GLY A 181 4.15 -16.48 -10.09
C GLY A 181 4.53 -15.11 -9.51
N ILE A 182 3.58 -14.38 -8.92
CA ILE A 182 3.81 -13.06 -8.28
C ILE A 182 4.78 -13.20 -7.10
N ASP A 183 4.71 -14.32 -6.37
CA ASP A 183 5.59 -14.60 -5.22
C ASP A 183 7.07 -14.78 -5.61
N LYS A 184 7.37 -14.87 -6.92
CA LYS A 184 8.74 -14.98 -7.47
C LYS A 184 9.35 -13.63 -7.83
N ALA A 185 8.58 -12.54 -7.77
CA ALA A 185 9.09 -11.21 -8.04
C ALA A 185 10.26 -10.86 -7.10
N LYS A 186 11.26 -10.12 -7.61
CA LYS A 186 12.41 -9.67 -6.79
C LYS A 186 11.99 -8.92 -5.53
N GLN A 187 10.89 -8.17 -5.61
CA GLN A 187 10.37 -7.34 -4.52
C GLN A 187 8.98 -7.80 -4.09
N PHE A 188 8.89 -9.04 -3.59
CA PHE A 188 7.70 -9.58 -2.94
C PHE A 188 7.80 -9.50 -1.40
N SER A 189 6.74 -9.02 -0.76
CA SER A 189 6.61 -8.88 0.70
C SER A 189 5.76 -10.02 1.28
N ALA A 190 6.34 -11.23 1.35
CA ALA A 190 5.62 -12.45 1.75
C ALA A 190 5.05 -12.43 3.19
N SER A 191 5.65 -11.65 4.09
CA SER A 191 5.24 -11.52 5.50
C SER A 191 4.43 -10.25 5.79
N SER A 192 3.98 -9.57 4.73
CA SER A 192 3.28 -8.28 4.78
C SER A 192 1.89 -8.39 4.17
N LEU A 193 0.97 -7.59 4.71
CA LEU A 193 -0.40 -7.49 4.23
C LEU A 193 -0.83 -6.02 4.24
N VAL A 194 -1.57 -5.60 3.20
CA VAL A 194 -2.49 -4.47 3.35
C VAL A 194 -3.82 -5.06 3.81
N PRO A 195 -4.34 -4.74 5.01
CA PRO A 195 -5.64 -5.26 5.44
C PRO A 195 -6.78 -4.65 4.59
N PRO A 196 -7.83 -5.41 4.25
CA PRO A 196 -8.90 -4.94 3.38
C PRO A 196 -9.64 -3.80 4.06
N ALA A 197 -9.69 -2.63 3.42
CA ALA A 197 -10.16 -1.37 4.01
C ALA A 197 -9.59 -1.03 5.41
N ILE A 198 -8.39 -1.51 5.76
CA ILE A 198 -7.76 -1.33 7.07
C ILE A 198 -8.63 -1.91 8.22
N THR A 199 -9.25 -3.05 7.97
CA THR A 199 -10.12 -3.74 8.93
C THR A 199 -9.42 -4.92 9.60
N GLY A 200 -9.98 -5.41 10.72
CA GLY A 200 -9.44 -6.53 11.50
C GLY A 200 -8.34 -6.16 12.49
N LEU A 201 -7.89 -4.90 12.54
CA LEU A 201 -6.82 -4.42 13.44
C LEU A 201 -7.21 -4.36 14.92
N HIS A 202 -8.49 -4.55 15.23
CA HIS A 202 -9.03 -4.71 16.59
C HIS A 202 -9.72 -6.07 16.78
N ASN A 203 -9.48 -7.02 15.88
CA ASN A 203 -10.03 -8.36 15.95
C ASN A 203 -8.90 -9.36 16.26
N GLY A 204 -8.79 -9.76 17.51
CA GLY A 204 -7.69 -10.64 17.95
C GLY A 204 -7.67 -12.01 17.25
N ASP A 205 -8.84 -12.55 16.88
CA ASP A 205 -8.92 -13.80 16.12
C ASP A 205 -8.35 -13.64 14.71
N VAL A 206 -8.59 -12.48 14.08
CA VAL A 206 -8.05 -12.15 12.76
C VAL A 206 -6.55 -11.92 12.81
N ILE A 207 -6.08 -11.13 13.77
CA ILE A 207 -4.64 -10.88 13.95
C ILE A 207 -3.91 -12.20 14.19
N LYS A 208 -4.48 -13.07 15.03
CA LYS A 208 -3.95 -14.42 15.24
C LYS A 208 -3.91 -15.22 13.93
N ALA A 209 -5.00 -15.23 13.16
CA ALA A 209 -5.06 -15.93 11.87
C ALA A 209 -3.98 -15.44 10.89
N TRP A 210 -3.78 -14.13 10.79
CA TRP A 210 -2.72 -13.55 9.96
C TRP A 210 -1.33 -14.01 10.40
N MET A 211 -1.05 -13.96 11.71
CA MET A 211 0.25 -14.36 12.26
C MET A 211 0.50 -15.86 12.10
N ASP A 212 -0.52 -16.70 12.31
CA ASP A 212 -0.44 -18.15 12.07
C ASP A 212 -0.19 -18.47 10.58
N SER A 213 -0.63 -17.60 9.66
CA SER A 213 -0.38 -17.69 8.21
C SER A 213 0.95 -17.05 7.77
N GLY A 214 1.82 -16.68 8.72
CA GLY A 214 3.18 -16.18 8.45
C GLY A 214 3.30 -14.66 8.24
N LEU A 215 2.23 -13.90 8.48
CA LEU A 215 2.27 -12.44 8.41
C LEU A 215 2.84 -11.87 9.72
N THR A 216 3.68 -10.84 9.60
CA THR A 216 4.36 -10.21 10.75
C THR A 216 4.10 -8.71 10.83
N ASN A 217 3.68 -8.12 9.72
CA ASN A 217 3.41 -6.70 9.62
C ASN A 217 2.24 -6.41 8.68
N VAL A 218 1.56 -5.32 8.98
CA VAL A 218 0.49 -4.74 8.19
C VAL A 218 0.69 -3.23 8.09
N VAL A 219 -0.05 -2.58 7.21
CA VAL A 219 -0.24 -1.12 7.25
C VAL A 219 -1.53 -0.75 7.99
N GLY A 220 -1.51 0.39 8.65
CA GLY A 220 -2.67 1.02 9.27
C GLY A 220 -3.19 2.19 8.44
N ASP A 221 -3.75 3.18 9.13
CA ASP A 221 -4.24 4.43 8.54
C ASP A 221 -3.95 5.61 9.48
N ASN A 222 -3.21 6.59 8.97
CA ASN A 222 -2.79 7.76 9.73
C ASN A 222 -3.92 8.73 10.09
N THR A 223 -5.11 8.59 9.51
CA THR A 223 -6.32 9.32 9.94
C THR A 223 -6.90 8.77 11.23
N ARG A 224 -6.55 7.54 11.61
CA ARG A 224 -7.05 6.80 12.77
C ARG A 224 -6.02 6.78 13.89
N ALA A 225 -6.22 7.63 14.90
CA ALA A 225 -5.29 7.76 16.03
C ALA A 225 -4.97 6.43 16.74
N PRO A 226 -5.92 5.48 16.94
CA PRO A 226 -5.62 4.19 17.57
C PRO A 226 -4.65 3.30 16.80
N LEU A 227 -4.42 3.55 15.51
CA LEU A 227 -3.52 2.77 14.66
C LEU A 227 -2.11 3.34 14.58
N LYS A 228 -1.79 4.34 15.40
CA LYS A 228 -0.50 5.02 15.41
C LYS A 228 0.24 4.79 16.72
N SER A 229 1.57 4.82 16.65
CA SER A 229 2.39 4.84 17.86
C SER A 229 2.10 6.09 18.69
N THR A 230 1.85 5.90 19.99
CA THR A 230 1.69 6.97 20.96
C THR A 230 3.02 7.50 21.50
N VAL A 231 4.14 6.83 21.16
CA VAL A 231 5.49 7.19 21.61
C VAL A 231 6.18 8.12 20.63
N SER A 232 6.12 7.79 19.34
CA SER A 232 6.81 8.55 18.29
C SER A 232 6.18 8.29 16.94
N LYS A 233 5.97 9.34 16.14
CA LYS A 233 5.52 9.23 14.75
C LYS A 233 6.52 8.50 13.83
N TYR A 234 7.74 8.23 14.31
CA TYR A 234 8.77 7.47 13.57
C TYR A 234 8.85 6.00 14.01
N HIS A 235 7.94 5.55 14.88
CA HIS A 235 7.84 4.18 15.35
C HIS A 235 6.57 3.54 14.79
N PRO A 236 6.56 2.21 14.58
CA PRO A 236 5.33 1.50 14.29
C PRO A 236 4.48 1.39 15.57
N LEU A 237 3.21 1.02 15.41
CA LEU A 237 2.40 0.52 16.52
C LEU A 237 2.59 -1.01 16.59
N ILE A 238 2.86 -1.55 17.78
CA ILE A 238 2.84 -3.00 18.00
C ILE A 238 1.52 -3.34 18.68
N THR A 239 0.75 -4.23 18.07
CA THR A 239 -0.54 -4.68 18.63
C THR A 239 -0.36 -5.29 20.02
N ASN A 240 -1.37 -5.13 20.86
CA ASN A 240 -1.41 -5.72 22.19
C ASN A 240 -2.79 -6.34 22.49
N VAL A 241 -2.86 -7.19 23.51
CA VAL A 241 -4.11 -7.90 23.86
C VAL A 241 -5.23 -6.94 24.24
N LYS A 242 -4.92 -5.88 25.00
CA LYS A 242 -5.92 -4.95 25.52
C LYS A 242 -6.62 -4.20 24.39
N ASP A 243 -5.86 -3.60 23.49
CA ASP A 243 -6.39 -2.67 22.50
C ASP A 243 -6.73 -3.36 21.17
N ASN A 244 -6.08 -4.49 20.85
CA ASN A 244 -6.24 -5.18 19.57
C ASN A 244 -6.81 -6.61 19.70
N GLY A 245 -6.87 -7.18 20.90
CA GLY A 245 -7.29 -8.56 21.13
C GLY A 245 -6.19 -9.61 20.88
N TRP A 246 -5.06 -9.23 20.29
CA TRP A 246 -3.89 -10.09 20.12
C TRP A 246 -2.62 -9.24 20.07
N ALA A 247 -1.48 -9.79 20.50
CA ALA A 247 -0.22 -9.05 20.62
C ALA A 247 0.83 -9.48 19.58
N GLY A 248 1.67 -8.53 19.17
CA GLY A 248 2.92 -8.80 18.45
C GLY A 248 2.92 -8.51 16.94
N LEU A 249 1.75 -8.29 16.32
CA LEU A 249 1.69 -7.80 14.93
C LEU A 249 2.18 -6.34 14.86
N THR A 250 3.03 -6.04 13.88
CA THR A 250 3.51 -4.68 13.61
C THR A 250 2.56 -3.94 12.67
N ILE A 251 2.03 -2.80 13.10
CA ILE A 251 1.22 -1.88 12.28
C ILE A 251 2.11 -0.70 11.85
N ILE A 252 2.37 -0.62 10.54
CA ILE A 252 3.11 0.45 9.89
C ILE A 252 2.16 1.62 9.65
N PRO A 253 2.50 2.86 10.03
CA PRO A 253 1.66 4.02 9.73
C PRO A 253 1.61 4.24 8.21
N ARG A 254 0.46 4.62 7.65
CA ARG A 254 0.26 4.86 6.21
C ARG A 254 -0.59 6.10 5.99
N PHE A 255 -0.15 6.99 5.10
CA PHE A 255 -0.89 8.20 4.76
C PHE A 255 -2.03 7.90 3.78
N ALA A 256 -3.24 8.36 4.12
CA ALA A 256 -4.29 8.57 3.14
C ALA A 256 -3.99 9.80 2.27
N THR A 257 -4.53 9.83 1.05
CA THR A 257 -4.37 10.95 0.13
C THR A 257 -5.74 11.48 -0.32
N THR A 258 -5.76 12.66 -0.95
CA THR A 258 -6.96 13.22 -1.61
C THR A 258 -7.22 12.60 -2.98
N ILE A 259 -6.52 11.52 -3.33
CA ILE A 259 -6.81 10.66 -4.46
C ILE A 259 -7.61 9.47 -3.92
N TYR A 260 -8.93 9.54 -4.04
CA TYR A 260 -9.84 8.59 -3.39
C TYR A 260 -9.89 7.23 -4.08
N TYR A 261 -10.22 6.19 -3.29
CA TYR A 261 -10.16 4.78 -3.69
C TYR A 261 -11.06 4.42 -4.88
N ASN A 262 -12.24 5.03 -4.90
CA ASN A 262 -13.35 4.88 -5.83
C ASN A 262 -13.31 5.94 -6.95
N CYS A 263 -12.13 6.44 -7.33
CA CYS A 263 -11.99 7.40 -8.42
C CYS A 263 -10.93 7.04 -9.46
N ASP A 264 -11.32 7.13 -10.74
CA ASP A 264 -10.47 6.86 -11.89
C ASP A 264 -10.17 8.10 -12.76
N THR A 265 -10.72 9.27 -12.43
CA THR A 265 -10.55 10.52 -13.18
C THR A 265 -10.31 11.75 -12.30
N PRO A 266 -9.66 12.81 -12.83
CA PRO A 266 -9.52 14.10 -12.15
C PRO A 266 -10.85 14.71 -11.68
N GLU A 267 -11.90 14.58 -12.50
CA GLU A 267 -13.23 15.08 -12.18
C GLU A 267 -13.81 14.34 -10.96
N CYS A 268 -13.72 13.00 -10.95
CA CYS A 268 -14.19 12.18 -9.84
C CYS A 268 -13.56 12.59 -8.51
N THR A 269 -12.21 12.58 -8.44
CA THR A 269 -11.51 12.82 -7.17
C THR A 269 -11.67 14.27 -6.69
N THR A 270 -11.80 15.22 -7.61
CA THR A 270 -12.06 16.63 -7.27
C THR A 270 -13.48 16.78 -6.74
N LYS A 271 -14.45 16.10 -7.34
CA LYS A 271 -15.84 16.13 -6.91
C LYS A 271 -15.99 15.55 -5.50
N GLU A 272 -15.43 14.37 -5.24
CA GLU A 272 -15.49 13.76 -3.92
C GLU A 272 -14.78 14.60 -2.85
N TRP A 273 -13.65 15.23 -3.20
CA TRP A 273 -12.96 16.18 -2.31
C TRP A 273 -13.85 17.37 -1.93
N ILE A 274 -14.57 17.94 -2.89
CA ILE A 274 -15.50 19.05 -2.66
C ILE A 274 -16.67 18.58 -1.78
N ASP A 275 -17.28 17.44 -2.12
CA ASP A 275 -18.51 16.95 -1.50
C ASP A 275 -18.28 16.48 -0.05
N THR A 276 -17.12 15.90 0.26
CA THR A 276 -16.86 15.20 1.53
C THR A 276 -15.89 15.93 2.46
N SER A 277 -15.02 16.78 1.92
CA SER A 277 -13.85 17.30 2.63
C SER A 277 -13.76 18.83 2.63
N GLY A 278 -14.83 19.52 2.20
CA GLY A 278 -14.86 20.99 2.12
C GLY A 278 -13.92 21.56 1.06
N GLY A 279 -13.53 20.74 0.07
CA GLY A 279 -12.67 21.12 -1.03
C GLY A 279 -13.24 22.26 -1.88
N LYS A 280 -12.35 23.04 -2.51
CA LYS A 280 -12.73 24.16 -3.38
C LYS A 280 -11.75 24.29 -4.53
N GLY A 281 -12.28 24.36 -5.75
CA GLY A 281 -11.51 24.63 -6.95
C GLY A 281 -11.43 23.41 -7.88
N THR A 282 -10.30 23.30 -8.56
CA THR A 282 -10.04 22.36 -9.65
C THR A 282 -9.15 21.21 -9.20
N PHE A 283 -8.91 20.24 -10.11
CA PHE A 283 -7.90 19.21 -9.88
C PHE A 283 -6.50 19.79 -9.64
N THR A 284 -6.16 20.93 -10.25
CA THR A 284 -4.90 21.62 -9.98
C THR A 284 -4.83 22.14 -8.55
N ASP A 285 -5.94 22.64 -8.00
CA ASP A 285 -6.01 23.09 -6.60
C ASP A 285 -5.87 21.91 -5.64
N LEU A 286 -6.50 20.78 -5.95
CA LEU A 286 -6.34 19.52 -5.21
C LEU A 286 -4.89 19.03 -5.23
N LEU A 287 -4.22 19.07 -6.40
CA LEU A 287 -2.80 18.72 -6.51
C LEU A 287 -1.91 19.72 -5.75
N ASN A 288 -2.23 21.01 -5.73
CA ASN A 288 -1.50 22.01 -4.96
C ASN A 288 -1.62 21.77 -3.45
N LEU A 289 -2.79 21.35 -2.97
CA LEU A 289 -2.98 20.91 -1.58
C LEU A 289 -2.13 19.68 -1.28
N ALA A 290 -2.21 18.65 -2.14
CA ALA A 290 -1.40 17.44 -2.01
C ALA A 290 0.11 17.76 -2.01
N ARG A 291 0.57 18.71 -2.84
CA ARG A 291 1.95 19.18 -2.84
C ARG A 291 2.34 19.70 -1.46
N ALA A 292 1.55 20.61 -0.90
CA ALA A 292 1.87 21.26 0.37
C ALA A 292 1.96 20.26 1.54
N ASP A 293 0.99 19.35 1.64
CA ASP A 293 0.91 18.41 2.75
C ASP A 293 1.98 17.30 2.68
N ASN A 294 2.11 16.67 1.52
CA ASN A 294 2.95 15.48 1.39
C ASN A 294 4.44 15.81 1.30
N THR A 295 4.78 16.95 0.69
CA THR A 295 6.15 17.47 0.69
C THR A 295 6.62 17.76 2.12
N ARG A 296 5.74 18.27 2.99
CA ARG A 296 6.05 18.46 4.42
C ARG A 296 6.36 17.13 5.12
N TYR A 297 5.63 16.05 4.83
CA TYR A 297 5.90 14.74 5.42
C TYR A 297 7.27 14.18 4.98
N LEU A 298 7.60 14.33 3.70
CA LEU A 298 8.90 13.93 3.16
C LEU A 298 10.05 14.76 3.75
N PHE A 299 9.91 16.08 3.92
CA PHE A 299 10.91 16.90 4.60
C PHE A 299 11.01 16.62 6.10
N ALA A 300 9.93 16.15 6.72
CA ALA A 300 9.94 15.65 8.08
C ALA A 300 10.56 14.24 8.20
N LEU A 301 11.04 13.65 7.10
CA LEU A 301 11.66 12.32 7.02
C LEU A 301 10.76 11.20 7.55
N GLN A 302 9.43 11.35 7.38
CA GLN A 302 8.48 10.28 7.66
C GLN A 302 8.55 9.25 6.52
N ALA A 303 8.65 7.97 6.88
CA ALA A 303 8.86 6.87 5.95
C ALA A 303 7.58 6.07 5.66
N ASP A 304 6.47 6.55 6.18
CA ASP A 304 5.12 6.03 6.02
C ASP A 304 4.78 5.93 4.51
N PRO A 305 4.27 4.79 4.01
CA PRO A 305 3.77 4.70 2.65
C PRO A 305 2.51 5.53 2.45
N TYR A 306 2.10 5.69 1.18
CA TYR A 306 0.89 6.40 0.77
C TYR A 306 -0.09 5.42 0.14
N MET A 307 -1.36 5.54 0.53
CA MET A 307 -2.47 4.71 0.08
C MET A 307 -3.07 5.22 -1.24
N PHE A 308 -3.17 4.32 -2.21
CA PHE A 308 -3.90 4.45 -3.47
C PHE A 308 -4.60 3.13 -3.78
N HIS A 309 -5.43 3.11 -4.81
CA HIS A 309 -6.20 1.93 -5.23
C HIS A 309 -6.12 1.76 -6.74
N GLN A 310 -6.46 0.56 -7.23
CA GLN A 310 -6.33 0.19 -8.64
C GLN A 310 -6.99 1.22 -9.58
N ALA A 311 -8.14 1.79 -9.22
CA ALA A 311 -8.84 2.75 -10.08
C ALA A 311 -7.99 4.00 -10.36
N ASN A 312 -7.13 4.38 -9.42
CA ASN A 312 -6.22 5.51 -9.56
C ASN A 312 -5.13 5.28 -10.62
N MET A 313 -4.97 4.05 -11.11
CA MET A 313 -4.03 3.66 -12.17
C MET A 313 -4.63 3.75 -13.58
N ARG A 314 -5.87 4.22 -13.79
CA ARG A 314 -6.39 4.39 -15.16
C ARG A 314 -5.54 5.40 -15.94
N GLN A 315 -4.94 4.99 -17.06
CA GLN A 315 -3.99 5.83 -17.82
C GLN A 315 -4.16 5.73 -19.33
N SER A 316 -4.32 4.53 -19.86
CA SER A 316 -4.13 4.23 -21.30
C SER A 316 -5.13 4.97 -22.20
N ASP A 317 -6.33 5.22 -21.71
CA ASP A 317 -7.41 5.96 -22.39
C ASP A 317 -7.69 7.34 -21.79
N MET A 318 -6.87 7.80 -20.83
CA MET A 318 -7.04 9.11 -20.25
C MET A 318 -6.69 10.22 -21.26
N PRO A 319 -7.35 11.39 -21.19
CA PRO A 319 -6.90 12.57 -21.92
C PRO A 319 -5.51 13.01 -21.45
N SER A 320 -4.77 13.68 -22.32
CA SER A 320 -3.50 14.28 -21.95
C SER A 320 -3.72 15.49 -21.03
N ILE A 321 -2.96 15.55 -19.95
CA ILE A 321 -2.92 16.69 -19.03
C ILE A 321 -1.48 17.17 -18.88
N THR A 322 -1.30 18.35 -18.29
CA THR A 322 0.02 18.89 -17.92
C THR A 322 0.15 18.98 -16.41
N VAL A 323 1.19 18.35 -15.87
CA VAL A 323 1.57 18.42 -14.44
C VAL A 323 3.01 18.89 -14.35
N GLY A 324 3.17 20.15 -13.93
CA GLY A 324 4.46 20.83 -13.90
C GLY A 324 5.11 20.84 -15.29
N SER A 325 6.30 20.23 -15.38
CA SER A 325 7.09 20.17 -16.63
C SER A 325 6.69 19.03 -17.58
N LYS A 326 5.65 18.25 -17.27
CA LYS A 326 5.29 17.04 -18.01
C LYS A 326 3.89 17.11 -18.58
N THR A 327 3.77 16.76 -19.86
CA THR A 327 2.50 16.65 -20.57
C THR A 327 2.34 15.24 -21.12
N GLY A 328 1.18 14.65 -20.93
CA GLY A 328 0.84 13.33 -21.47
C GLY A 328 -0.39 12.75 -20.80
N LYS A 329 -0.73 11.52 -21.18
CA LYS A 329 -1.78 10.75 -20.51
C LYS A 329 -1.28 10.32 -19.14
N MET A 330 -1.87 10.87 -18.09
CA MET A 330 -1.51 10.56 -16.70
C MET A 330 -2.71 9.96 -15.97
N SER A 331 -2.44 8.93 -15.18
CA SER A 331 -3.37 8.49 -14.14
C SER A 331 -3.34 9.44 -12.95
N LEU A 332 -4.27 9.24 -12.01
CA LEU A 332 -4.31 10.04 -10.78
C LEU A 332 -3.04 9.85 -9.94
N ILE A 333 -2.59 8.60 -9.77
CA ILE A 333 -1.36 8.31 -9.03
C ILE A 333 -0.11 8.88 -9.71
N MET A 334 -0.06 8.90 -11.05
CA MET A 334 1.02 9.57 -11.79
C MET A 334 1.02 11.07 -11.54
N ALA A 335 -0.13 11.74 -11.67
CA ALA A 335 -0.26 13.18 -11.50
C ALA A 335 0.12 13.62 -10.08
N TRP A 336 -0.33 12.88 -9.07
CA TRP A 336 0.04 13.11 -7.68
C TRP A 336 1.54 12.91 -7.43
N THR A 337 2.11 11.82 -7.94
CA THR A 337 3.52 11.50 -7.76
C THR A 337 4.42 12.53 -8.45
N GLU A 338 4.11 12.91 -9.69
CA GLU A 338 4.82 13.97 -10.42
C GLU A 338 4.81 15.28 -9.64
N THR A 339 3.66 15.66 -9.08
CA THR A 339 3.51 16.90 -8.31
C THR A 339 4.47 16.94 -7.12
N ILE A 340 4.56 15.86 -6.35
CA ILE A 340 5.39 15.80 -5.15
C ILE A 340 6.86 15.61 -5.50
N ALA A 341 7.18 14.73 -6.45
CA ALA A 341 8.55 14.50 -6.89
C ALA A 341 9.15 15.80 -7.46
N GLN A 342 8.44 16.50 -8.34
CA GLN A 342 8.91 17.76 -8.90
C GLN A 342 9.14 18.81 -7.79
N GLU A 343 8.27 18.93 -6.79
CA GLU A 343 8.47 19.86 -5.68
C GLU A 343 9.68 19.49 -4.81
N MET A 344 9.85 18.20 -4.48
CA MET A 344 11.01 17.72 -3.72
C MET A 344 12.33 18.00 -4.46
N THR A 345 12.35 17.81 -5.79
CA THR A 345 13.54 18.06 -6.62
C THR A 345 13.82 19.54 -6.88
N ARG A 346 12.78 20.38 -6.89
CA ARG A 346 12.93 21.84 -6.94
C ARG A 346 13.64 22.36 -5.69
N LEU A 347 13.37 21.74 -4.55
CA LEU A 347 13.84 22.19 -3.24
C LEU A 347 15.14 21.50 -2.77
N THR A 348 15.40 20.27 -3.23
CA THR A 348 16.58 19.49 -2.81
C THR A 348 17.08 18.54 -3.90
N ALA A 349 18.33 18.11 -3.78
CA ALA A 349 18.87 16.99 -4.56
C ALA A 349 18.86 15.66 -3.77
N TRP A 350 17.92 15.48 -2.83
CA TRP A 350 17.88 14.27 -2.01
C TRP A 350 17.33 13.09 -2.82
N PRO A 351 17.96 11.91 -2.74
CA PRO A 351 17.42 10.72 -3.40
C PRO A 351 16.04 10.36 -2.86
N ILE A 352 15.13 9.96 -3.75
CA ILE A 352 13.79 9.45 -3.43
C ILE A 352 13.77 7.94 -3.70
N ILE A 353 13.48 7.14 -2.67
CA ILE A 353 13.55 5.68 -2.76
C ILE A 353 12.23 5.07 -2.27
N SER A 354 11.58 4.29 -3.11
CA SER A 354 10.47 3.44 -2.70
C SER A 354 11.01 2.16 -2.06
N LEU A 355 10.39 1.75 -0.96
CA LEU A 355 10.68 0.50 -0.27
C LEU A 355 9.44 -0.42 -0.33
N PRO A 356 9.61 -1.74 -0.52
CA PRO A 356 8.51 -2.68 -0.34
C PRO A 356 8.13 -2.75 1.14
N GLN A 357 6.87 -3.09 1.45
CA GLN A 357 6.34 -3.03 2.82
C GLN A 357 7.20 -3.79 3.85
N LYS A 358 7.75 -4.96 3.50
CA LYS A 358 8.65 -5.71 4.40
C LYS A 358 9.89 -4.91 4.84
N ASP A 359 10.42 -4.07 3.95
CA ASP A 359 11.60 -3.25 4.20
C ASP A 359 11.20 -1.99 4.97
N ILE A 360 9.98 -1.47 4.75
CA ILE A 360 9.39 -0.41 5.58
C ILE A 360 9.21 -0.91 7.02
N ALA A 361 8.66 -2.10 7.22
CA ALA A 361 8.52 -2.73 8.54
C ALA A 361 9.87 -2.80 9.27
N THR A 362 10.88 -3.31 8.57
CA THR A 362 12.25 -3.41 9.07
C THR A 362 12.82 -2.03 9.40
N TYR A 363 12.58 -1.02 8.56
CA TYR A 363 13.02 0.36 8.80
C TYR A 363 12.43 0.93 10.10
N PHE A 364 11.12 0.77 10.30
CA PHE A 364 10.41 1.28 11.48
C PHE A 364 10.84 0.55 12.77
N LEU A 365 10.95 -0.77 12.74
CA LEU A 365 11.41 -1.58 13.88
C LEU A 365 12.87 -1.27 14.24
N ALA A 366 13.74 -1.12 13.24
CA ALA A 366 15.13 -0.72 13.47
C ALA A 366 15.22 0.68 14.09
N ARG A 367 14.37 1.62 13.64
CA ARG A 367 14.29 2.96 14.23
C ARG A 367 13.84 2.92 15.69
N GLN A 368 12.78 2.18 15.99
CA GLN A 368 12.27 2.01 17.35
C GLN A 368 13.31 1.37 18.28
N THR A 369 14.01 0.35 17.79
CA THR A 369 15.08 -0.34 18.52
C THR A 369 16.24 0.62 18.82
N LEU A 370 16.71 1.36 17.80
CA LEU A 370 17.79 2.32 17.96
C LEU A 370 17.46 3.42 18.96
N ASP A 371 16.25 3.99 18.90
CA ASP A 371 15.83 5.04 19.82
C ASP A 371 15.78 4.54 21.28
N THR A 372 15.46 3.25 21.48
CA THR A 372 15.46 2.62 22.81
C THR A 372 16.87 2.48 23.40
N CYS A 373 17.89 2.29 22.56
CA CYS A 373 19.29 2.24 22.99
C CYS A 373 19.83 3.60 23.47
N ARG A 374 19.16 4.72 23.12
CA ARG A 374 19.60 6.09 23.45
C ARG A 374 21.06 6.38 23.08
N PRO A 375 21.46 6.14 21.83
CA PRO A 375 22.86 6.21 21.42
C PRO A 375 23.37 7.66 21.48
N THR A 376 24.67 7.81 21.67
CA THR A 376 25.31 9.13 21.83
C THR A 376 26.46 9.33 20.84
N LEU A 377 26.81 10.60 20.61
CA LEU A 377 27.95 10.99 19.78
C LEU A 377 28.80 12.00 20.53
N ALA A 378 30.10 11.74 20.63
CA ALA A 378 31.10 12.68 21.11
C ALA A 378 32.05 13.08 19.97
N TYR A 379 32.47 14.34 19.95
CA TYR A 379 33.51 14.84 19.06
C TYR A 379 34.83 14.95 19.81
N GLY A 380 35.90 14.39 19.24
CA GLY A 380 37.26 14.70 19.64
C GLY A 380 37.75 15.92 18.88
N TYR A 381 38.40 16.84 19.59
CA TYR A 381 38.94 18.07 19.03
C TYR A 381 40.47 18.06 19.02
N SER A 382 41.07 18.82 18.10
CA SER A 382 42.48 19.17 18.13
C SER A 382 42.84 19.90 19.44
N ALA A 383 44.13 19.91 19.80
CA ALA A 383 44.61 20.52 21.04
C ALA A 383 44.26 22.02 21.17
N ASP A 384 44.13 22.74 20.05
CA ASP A 384 43.71 24.14 20.01
C ASP A 384 42.18 24.32 19.98
N GLY A 385 41.41 23.23 19.98
CA GLY A 385 39.95 23.22 19.96
C GLY A 385 39.31 23.64 18.63
N LYS A 386 40.08 23.92 17.58
CA LYS A 386 39.57 24.52 16.34
C LYS A 386 39.06 23.50 15.32
N THR A 387 39.50 22.25 15.43
CA THR A 387 39.22 21.20 14.44
C THR A 387 38.61 19.98 15.12
N ILE A 388 37.55 19.41 14.54
CA ILE A 388 37.06 18.08 14.92
C ILE A 388 38.00 17.06 14.28
N THR A 389 38.63 16.21 15.09
CA THR A 389 39.63 15.22 14.65
C THR A 389 39.13 13.79 14.76
N SER A 390 38.12 13.53 15.57
CA SER A 390 37.51 12.20 15.71
C SER A 390 36.05 12.29 16.14
N VAL A 391 35.35 11.16 15.97
CA VAL A 391 34.02 10.94 16.52
C VAL A 391 34.00 9.62 17.27
N THR A 392 33.25 9.57 18.36
CA THR A 392 33.01 8.35 19.14
C THR A 392 31.51 8.15 19.28
N VAL A 393 31.04 6.96 18.89
CA VAL A 393 29.65 6.53 19.07
C VAL A 393 29.58 5.64 20.29
N GLY A 394 28.62 5.91 21.18
CA GLY A 394 28.40 5.18 22.43
C GLY A 394 26.97 4.73 22.60
#